data_AF-A0A9R0TW80-F1
#
_entry.id   AF-A0A9R0TW80-F1
#
_cell.length_a   1.000
_cell.length_b   1.000
_cell.length_c   1.000
_cell.angle_alpha   90.00
_cell.angle_beta   90.00
_cell.angle_gamma   90.00
#
_symmetry.space_group_name_H-M   'P 1'
#
loop_
_entity.id
_entity.type
_entity.pdbx_description
1 polymer ?
#
loop_
_entity_poly.entity_id
_entity_poly.type
_entity_poly.pdbx_seq_one_letter_code
_entity_poly.pdbx_strand_id
1 'polypeptide(L)'
;MYGGDEVSAIVIDVGSYSCKAGYAGDDTPKSVFPSVVGSIEQAEDTDEAKPEKEADSASDPKNGSKPMDVDKAKKNRKFYVGQELEFRRDHMEVISPMKDGTVTDWDVVDNIWNHAFRRRLLINPEEHPMLIAEPSINSAQQREK
;
A
#
# COMPACT_ATOMS: atom_id res chain seq x y z
N MET A 1 -7.80 -19.62 34.15
CA MET A 1 -6.38 -19.61 33.74
C MET A 1 -6.34 -18.94 32.38
N TYR A 2 -5.85 -17.71 32.28
CA TYR A 2 -5.39 -17.14 31.01
C TYR A 2 -3.87 -17.15 31.08
N GLY A 3 -3.31 -18.31 30.72
CA GLY A 3 -1.88 -18.56 30.69
C GLY A 3 -1.45 -18.59 29.24
N GLY A 4 -1.21 -17.41 28.68
CA GLY A 4 -0.71 -17.23 27.33
C GLY A 4 -0.60 -15.73 27.09
N ASP A 5 0.58 -15.29 26.70
CA ASP A 5 0.85 -13.96 26.18
C ASP A 5 0.17 -13.87 24.79
N GLU A 6 -1.16 -13.88 24.77
CA GLU A 6 -1.97 -14.21 23.58
C GLU A 6 -1.99 -13.04 22.60
N VAL A 7 -0.96 -12.98 21.76
CA VAL A 7 -1.00 -12.23 20.52
C VAL A 7 -2.17 -12.75 19.68
N SER A 8 -3.26 -11.99 19.65
CA SER A 8 -4.44 -12.32 18.85
C SER A 8 -4.14 -12.14 17.36
N ALA A 9 -4.50 -13.14 16.56
CA ALA A 9 -4.35 -13.06 15.11
C ALA A 9 -5.27 -11.98 14.52
N ILE A 10 -4.81 -11.32 13.46
CA ILE A 10 -5.60 -10.35 12.70
C ILE A 10 -6.23 -11.03 11.50
N VAL A 11 -7.54 -10.87 11.34
CA VAL A 11 -8.27 -11.31 10.16
C VAL A 11 -8.52 -10.09 9.28
N ILE A 12 -8.11 -10.15 8.02
CA ILE A 12 -8.33 -9.10 7.03
C ILE A 12 -8.94 -9.65 5.74
N ASP A 13 -10.01 -9.00 5.29
CA ASP A 13 -10.74 -9.31 4.07
C ASP A 13 -10.79 -8.05 3.19
N VAL A 14 -9.98 -8.06 2.12
CA VAL A 14 -9.95 -7.00 1.12
C VAL A 14 -10.90 -7.37 -0.02
N GLY A 15 -12.20 -7.14 0.19
CA GLY A 15 -13.23 -7.39 -0.82
C GLY A 15 -13.41 -6.24 -1.79
N SER A 16 -13.96 -6.48 -2.98
CA SER A 16 -14.06 -5.48 -4.07
C SER A 16 -14.72 -4.16 -3.71
N TYR A 17 -15.60 -4.16 -2.70
CA TYR A 17 -16.28 -2.95 -2.22
C TYR A 17 -15.75 -2.47 -0.86
N SER A 18 -15.55 -3.38 0.08
CA SER A 18 -15.23 -3.04 1.48
C SER A 18 -14.09 -3.89 2.02
N CYS A 19 -13.18 -3.23 2.72
CA CYS A 19 -12.13 -3.85 3.51
C CYS A 19 -12.65 -4.03 4.94
N LYS A 20 -12.51 -5.24 5.47
CA LYS A 20 -12.88 -5.59 6.84
C LYS A 20 -11.66 -6.09 7.57
N ALA A 21 -11.45 -5.61 8.79
CA ALA A 21 -10.33 -6.03 9.62
C ALA A 21 -10.75 -6.14 11.10
N GLY A 22 -10.24 -7.15 11.80
CA GLY A 22 -10.53 -7.40 13.22
C GLY A 22 -9.66 -8.49 13.83
N TYR A 23 -9.89 -8.79 15.11
CA TYR A 23 -9.19 -9.85 15.81
C TYR A 23 -9.90 -11.19 15.62
N ALA A 24 -9.12 -12.26 15.48
CA ALA A 24 -9.66 -13.60 15.47
C ALA A 24 -10.38 -13.90 16.80
N GLY A 25 -11.59 -14.46 16.72
CA GLY A 25 -12.43 -14.76 17.88
C GLY A 25 -13.46 -13.67 18.23
N ASP A 26 -13.35 -12.46 17.67
CA ASP A 26 -14.40 -11.45 17.80
C ASP A 26 -15.64 -11.80 16.93
N ASP A 27 -16.84 -11.48 17.42
CA ASP A 27 -18.10 -11.70 16.69
C ASP A 27 -18.25 -10.82 15.44
N THR A 28 -17.58 -9.65 15.40
CA THR A 28 -17.70 -8.67 14.32
C THR A 28 -16.35 -8.03 14.01
N PRO A 29 -16.07 -7.65 12.74
CA PRO A 29 -14.85 -6.92 12.41
C PRO A 29 -14.81 -5.58 13.15
N LYS A 30 -13.66 -5.25 13.74
CA LYS A 30 -13.44 -3.96 14.41
C LYS A 30 -13.53 -2.77 13.46
N SER A 31 -13.22 -2.99 12.17
CA SER A 31 -13.25 -1.95 11.16
C SER A 31 -13.83 -2.46 9.84
N VAL A 32 -14.71 -1.66 9.25
CA VAL A 32 -15.24 -1.83 7.90
C VAL A 32 -15.15 -0.48 7.19
N PHE A 33 -14.48 -0.42 6.05
CA PHE A 33 -14.32 0.79 5.26
C PHE A 33 -14.22 0.47 3.76
N PRO A 34 -14.45 1.44 2.85
CA PRO A 34 -14.35 1.18 1.41
C PRO A 34 -12.97 0.67 0.98
N SER A 35 -12.92 -0.34 0.12
CA SER A 35 -11.69 -0.86 -0.51
C SER A 35 -11.22 0.00 -1.68
N VAL A 36 -11.29 1.32 -1.53
CA VAL A 36 -10.86 2.27 -2.54
C VAL A 36 -9.94 3.31 -1.93
N VAL A 37 -9.09 3.87 -2.77
CA VAL A 37 -8.07 4.84 -2.37
C VAL A 37 -8.14 6.04 -3.30
N GLY A 38 -8.06 7.24 -2.74
CA GLY A 38 -7.89 8.49 -3.45
C GLY A 38 -6.43 8.67 -3.78
N SER A 39 -6.09 8.95 -5.02
CA SER A 39 -4.72 9.13 -5.51
C SER A 39 -4.60 10.51 -6.13
N ILE A 40 -3.55 11.25 -5.76
CA ILE A 40 -3.13 12.48 -6.42
C ILE A 40 -1.69 12.26 -6.91
N GLU A 41 -1.43 12.48 -8.19
CA GLU A 41 -0.06 12.50 -8.71
C GLU A 41 0.66 13.72 -8.13
N GLN A 42 1.77 13.51 -7.43
CA GLN A 42 2.64 14.61 -7.04
C GLN A 42 3.47 14.99 -8.26
N ALA A 43 3.32 16.22 -8.73
CA ALA A 43 4.32 16.82 -9.61
C ALA A 43 5.64 16.87 -8.83
N GLU A 44 6.75 16.54 -9.49
CA GLU A 44 8.06 16.84 -8.92
C GLU A 44 8.17 18.37 -8.82
N ASP A 45 7.96 18.91 -7.62
CA ASP A 45 8.35 20.28 -7.32
C ASP A 45 9.88 20.30 -7.39
N THR A 46 10.42 20.68 -8.54
CA THR A 46 11.77 21.23 -8.66
C THR A 46 11.80 22.57 -7.93
N ASP A 47 11.91 22.52 -6.60
CA ASP A 47 12.45 23.62 -5.81
C ASP A 47 13.69 23.12 -5.08
N GLU A 48 14.82 23.29 -5.76
CA GLU A 48 16.15 23.05 -5.23
C GLU A 48 16.48 24.04 -4.12
N ALA A 49 16.90 23.53 -2.97
CA ALA A 49 17.93 24.16 -2.16
C ALA A 49 18.88 23.06 -1.65
N LYS A 50 19.67 22.48 -2.57
CA LYS A 50 20.87 21.74 -2.19
C LYS A 50 22.01 22.74 -1.97
N PRO A 51 22.72 22.72 -0.83
CA PRO A 51 23.90 23.55 -0.64
C PRO A 51 25.07 23.01 -1.46
N GLU A 52 25.72 23.94 -2.15
CA GLU A 52 26.90 23.77 -3.00
C GLU A 52 28.08 23.12 -2.24
N LYS A 53 28.76 22.17 -2.89
CA LYS A 53 30.21 21.97 -2.72
C LYS A 53 30.85 21.62 -4.05
N GLU A 54 31.87 22.40 -4.36
CA GLU A 54 32.67 22.44 -5.58
C GLU A 54 33.57 21.20 -5.78
N ALA A 55 34.08 21.14 -7.02
CA ALA A 55 34.73 20.06 -7.74
C ALA A 55 36.14 19.67 -7.26
N ASP A 56 36.58 18.47 -7.65
CA ASP A 56 37.86 18.34 -8.36
C ASP A 56 37.92 17.12 -9.33
N SER A 57 38.23 17.40 -10.61
CA SER A 57 39.12 16.73 -11.60
C SER A 57 39.51 15.23 -11.44
N ALA A 58 39.67 14.33 -12.44
CA ALA A 58 39.65 14.35 -13.91
C ALA A 58 39.71 12.91 -14.53
N SER A 59 39.40 12.83 -15.84
CA SER A 59 39.89 11.93 -16.91
C SER A 59 39.32 10.51 -17.20
N ASP A 60 38.42 10.46 -18.21
CA ASP A 60 38.52 9.79 -19.55
C ASP A 60 38.42 8.24 -19.75
N PRO A 61 38.04 7.72 -20.97
CA PRO A 61 36.73 7.09 -21.20
C PRO A 61 36.80 5.66 -21.81
N LYS A 62 35.77 4.81 -21.61
CA LYS A 62 35.52 3.64 -22.50
C LYS A 62 34.04 3.28 -22.69
N ASN A 63 33.65 3.38 -23.96
CA ASN A 63 32.65 2.67 -24.74
C ASN A 63 32.04 1.38 -24.10
N GLY A 64 30.72 1.28 -24.12
CA GLY A 64 29.98 0.07 -23.79
C GLY A 64 28.47 0.30 -23.86
N SER A 65 27.91 0.18 -25.06
CA SER A 65 26.46 0.07 -25.27
C SER A 65 25.89 -1.07 -24.43
N LYS A 66 25.04 -0.72 -23.46
CA LYS A 66 24.22 -1.68 -22.70
C LYS A 66 22.74 -1.25 -22.72
N PRO A 67 21.83 -2.23 -22.65
CA PRO A 67 20.46 -2.12 -23.15
C PRO A 67 19.60 -1.23 -22.25
N MET A 68 18.55 -0.66 -22.85
CA MET A 68 17.52 0.13 -22.17
C MET A 68 16.85 -0.69 -21.06
N ASP A 69 17.18 -0.38 -19.80
CA ASP A 69 16.38 -0.78 -18.65
C ASP A 69 15.14 0.11 -18.63
N VAL A 70 13.96 -0.50 -18.76
CA VAL A 70 12.67 0.19 -18.63
C VAL A 70 12.40 0.34 -17.13
N ASP A 71 13.14 1.24 -16.49
CA ASP A 71 12.77 1.76 -15.19
C ASP A 71 11.45 2.52 -15.37
N LYS A 72 10.33 1.87 -15.06
CA LYS A 72 9.08 2.56 -14.78
C LYS A 72 9.35 3.46 -13.60
N ALA A 73 9.66 4.73 -13.87
CA ALA A 73 9.71 5.78 -12.86
C ALA A 73 8.46 5.64 -11.98
N LYS A 74 8.66 5.29 -10.70
CA LYS A 74 7.59 5.23 -9.71
C LYS A 74 7.05 6.64 -9.59
N LYS A 75 5.97 6.95 -10.31
CA LYS A 75 5.24 8.19 -10.15
C LYS A 75 4.94 8.38 -8.66
N ASN A 76 5.41 9.46 -8.08
CA ASN A 76 5.19 9.76 -6.67
C ASN A 76 3.69 10.06 -6.48
N ARG A 77 2.95 9.11 -5.91
CA ARG A 77 1.50 9.20 -5.72
C ARG A 77 1.20 9.39 -4.25
N LYS A 78 0.38 10.38 -3.92
CA LYS A 78 -0.16 10.54 -2.57
C LYS A 78 -1.51 9.85 -2.46
N PHE A 79 -1.61 8.94 -1.50
CA PHE A 79 -2.79 8.12 -1.26
C PHE A 79 -3.61 8.63 -0.07
N TYR A 80 -4.93 8.52 -0.18
CA TYR A 80 -5.93 8.90 0.81
C TYR A 80 -6.91 7.75 1.01
N VAL A 81 -7.13 7.30 2.24
CA VAL A 81 -7.92 6.09 2.53
C VAL A 81 -8.96 6.37 3.61
N GLY A 82 -10.12 5.71 3.53
CA GLY A 82 -11.17 5.81 4.54
C GLY A 82 -11.83 7.18 4.54
N GLN A 83 -11.99 7.78 5.73
CA GLN A 83 -12.65 9.08 5.91
C GLN A 83 -11.96 10.23 5.14
N GLU A 84 -10.68 10.07 4.78
CA GLU A 84 -9.99 11.09 3.99
C GLU A 84 -10.61 11.29 2.60
N LEU A 85 -11.35 10.29 2.08
CA LEU A 85 -12.07 10.37 0.81
C LEU A 85 -13.29 11.29 0.85
N GLU A 86 -13.80 11.63 2.04
CA GLU A 86 -14.98 12.50 2.21
C GLU A 86 -14.66 13.96 1.84
N PHE A 87 -13.38 14.32 1.85
CA PHE A 87 -12.93 15.65 1.48
C PHE A 87 -12.58 15.70 -0.01
N ARG A 88 -13.34 16.50 -0.77
CA ARG A 88 -13.01 16.78 -2.17
C ARG A 88 -11.62 17.43 -2.24
N ARG A 89 -10.79 16.92 -3.14
CA ARG A 89 -9.51 17.51 -3.53
C ARG A 89 -9.46 17.59 -5.05
N ASP A 90 -8.89 18.67 -5.56
CA ASP A 90 -8.71 18.79 -7.01
C ASP A 90 -7.67 17.77 -7.48
N HIS A 91 -7.88 17.23 -8.68
CA HIS A 91 -7.04 16.19 -9.31
C HIS A 91 -6.92 14.86 -8.52
N MET A 92 -7.83 14.60 -7.58
CA MET A 92 -7.90 13.31 -6.89
C MET A 92 -8.75 12.30 -7.67
N GLU A 93 -8.16 11.15 -7.98
CA GLU A 93 -8.84 10.01 -8.58
C GLU A 93 -9.12 8.92 -7.55
N VAL A 94 -10.30 8.32 -7.60
CA VAL A 94 -10.66 7.20 -6.72
C VAL A 94 -10.40 5.88 -7.47
N ILE A 95 -9.55 5.04 -6.88
CA ILE A 95 -9.01 3.85 -7.53
C ILE A 95 -9.33 2.63 -6.67
N SER A 96 -9.77 1.56 -7.32
CA SER A 96 -9.92 0.22 -6.72
C SER A 96 -8.64 -0.58 -6.95
N PRO A 97 -8.12 -1.29 -5.93
CA PRO A 97 -6.99 -2.21 -6.09
C PRO A 97 -7.37 -3.49 -6.85
N MET A 98 -8.67 -3.75 -7.02
CA MET A 98 -9.19 -5.00 -7.57
C MET A 98 -9.93 -4.79 -8.89
N LYS A 99 -9.77 -5.77 -9.77
CA LYS A 99 -10.57 -5.95 -10.98
C LYS A 99 -11.01 -7.42 -11.10
N ASP A 100 -12.30 -7.66 -11.27
CA ASP A 100 -12.89 -9.00 -11.38
C ASP A 100 -12.50 -9.94 -10.21
N GLY A 101 -12.38 -9.37 -9.01
CA GLY A 101 -11.98 -10.07 -7.78
C GLY A 101 -10.48 -10.19 -7.56
N THR A 102 -9.65 -9.95 -8.59
CA THR A 102 -8.20 -10.13 -8.50
C THR A 102 -7.49 -8.81 -8.23
N VAL A 103 -6.44 -8.84 -7.40
CA VAL A 103 -5.60 -7.67 -7.11
C VAL A 103 -4.78 -7.28 -8.35
N THR A 104 -4.89 -6.02 -8.76
CA THR A 104 -4.18 -5.44 -9.90
C THR A 104 -3.13 -4.41 -9.53
N ASP A 105 -3.30 -3.72 -8.39
CA ASP A 105 -2.38 -2.68 -7.90
C ASP A 105 -2.06 -2.94 -6.42
N TRP A 106 -0.87 -3.49 -6.15
CA TRP A 106 -0.40 -3.82 -4.80
C TRP A 106 -0.02 -2.58 -3.99
N ASP A 107 0.42 -1.49 -4.63
CA ASP A 107 0.71 -0.24 -3.92
C ASP A 107 -0.58 0.31 -3.29
N VAL A 108 -1.72 0.15 -3.97
CA VAL A 108 -3.04 0.53 -3.44
C VAL A 108 -3.46 -0.40 -2.29
N VAL A 109 -3.25 -1.71 -2.41
CA VAL A 109 -3.54 -2.68 -1.33
C VAL A 109 -2.71 -2.37 -0.08
N ASP A 110 -1.41 -2.08 -0.23
CA ASP A 110 -0.53 -1.72 0.87
C ASP A 110 -1.03 -0.48 1.61
N ASN A 111 -1.57 0.51 0.91
CA ASN A 111 -2.16 1.69 1.54
C ASN A 111 -3.46 1.36 2.29
N ILE A 112 -4.29 0.45 1.77
CA ILE A 112 -5.48 -0.06 2.46
C ILE A 112 -5.09 -0.82 3.73
N TRP A 113 -4.10 -1.69 3.66
CA TRP A 113 -3.57 -2.44 4.80
C TRP A 113 -2.96 -1.53 5.85
N ASN A 114 -2.13 -0.57 5.44
CA ASN A 114 -1.56 0.43 6.34
C ASN A 114 -2.65 1.24 7.06
N HIS A 115 -3.72 1.61 6.36
CA HIS A 115 -4.88 2.26 6.97
C HIS A 115 -5.55 1.33 8.00
N ALA A 116 -5.82 0.06 7.64
CA ALA A 116 -6.41 -0.91 8.54
C ALA A 116 -5.57 -1.09 9.82
N PHE A 117 -4.27 -1.35 9.69
CA PHE A 117 -3.41 -1.63 10.84
C PHE A 117 -3.10 -0.40 11.67
N ARG A 118 -2.63 0.69 11.05
CA ARG A 118 -2.11 1.86 11.78
C ARG A 118 -3.16 2.90 12.13
N ARG A 119 -4.28 2.98 11.39
CA ARG A 119 -5.34 3.98 11.63
C ARG A 119 -6.59 3.39 12.26
N ARG A 120 -6.91 2.11 12.00
CA ARG A 120 -8.15 1.49 12.49
C ARG A 120 -7.90 0.58 13.70
N LEU A 121 -6.98 -0.37 13.58
CA LEU A 121 -6.67 -1.34 14.64
C LEU A 121 -5.63 -0.83 15.64
N LEU A 122 -4.81 0.15 15.24
CA LEU A 122 -3.74 0.74 16.05
C LEU A 122 -2.70 -0.30 16.51
N ILE A 123 -2.31 -1.20 15.61
CA ILE A 123 -1.37 -2.29 15.89
C ILE A 123 -0.08 -2.18 15.08
N ASN A 124 0.97 -2.86 15.56
CA ASN A 124 2.15 -3.18 14.77
C ASN A 124 1.93 -4.52 14.03
N PRO A 125 1.86 -4.55 12.69
CA PRO A 125 1.61 -5.79 11.96
C PRO A 125 2.72 -6.85 12.13
N GLU A 126 3.93 -6.46 12.52
CA GLU A 126 5.05 -7.41 12.76
C GLU A 126 4.86 -8.25 14.03
N GLU A 127 4.03 -7.77 14.96
CA GLU A 127 3.81 -8.42 16.25
C GLU A 127 2.61 -9.37 16.24
N HIS A 128 1.85 -9.46 15.14
CA HIS A 128 0.62 -10.25 15.06
C HIS A 128 0.61 -11.23 13.88
N PRO A 129 0.18 -12.50 14.09
CA PRO A 129 -0.10 -13.39 12.97
C PRO A 129 -1.31 -12.87 12.18
N MET A 130 -1.29 -13.05 10.86
CA MET A 130 -2.32 -12.55 9.95
C MET A 130 -3.00 -13.66 9.16
N LEU A 131 -4.32 -13.54 9.01
CA LEU A 131 -5.17 -14.35 8.15
C LEU A 131 -5.78 -13.43 7.09
N ILE A 132 -5.49 -13.71 5.82
CA ILE A 132 -5.93 -12.90 4.68
C ILE A 132 -6.93 -13.70 3.85
N ALA A 133 -8.07 -13.09 3.53
CA ALA A 133 -9.03 -13.68 2.59
C ALA A 133 -8.62 -13.41 1.14
N GLU A 134 -8.80 -14.39 0.26
CA GLU A 134 -8.55 -14.26 -1.17
C GLU A 134 -9.68 -14.91 -1.99
N PRO A 135 -9.84 -14.53 -3.27
CA PRO A 135 -10.79 -15.18 -4.17
C PRO A 135 -10.42 -16.63 -4.46
N SER A 136 -11.43 -17.49 -4.66
CA SER A 136 -11.22 -18.89 -5.05
C SER A 136 -10.57 -19.06 -6.43
N ILE A 137 -10.64 -18.03 -7.28
CA ILE A 137 -10.05 -18.02 -8.64
C ILE A 137 -8.62 -17.48 -8.65
N ASN A 138 -8.05 -17.15 -7.49
CA ASN A 138 -6.70 -16.59 -7.41
C ASN A 138 -5.64 -17.63 -7.79
N SER A 139 -4.65 -17.22 -8.59
CA SER A 139 -3.52 -18.10 -8.94
C SER A 139 -2.49 -18.14 -7.82
N ALA A 140 -1.76 -19.26 -7.68
CA ALA A 140 -0.70 -19.38 -6.67
C ALA A 140 0.38 -18.29 -6.82
N GLN A 141 0.74 -17.95 -8.06
CA GLN A 141 1.71 -16.88 -8.34
C GLN A 141 1.25 -15.50 -7.88
N GLN A 142 -0.06 -15.24 -7.88
CA GLN A 142 -0.61 -13.98 -7.36
C GLN A 142 -0.72 -13.98 -5.84
N ARG A 143 -0.97 -15.14 -5.22
CA ARG A 143 -0.99 -15.30 -3.77
C ARG A 143 0.37 -15.14 -3.12
N GLU A 144 1.44 -15.56 -3.79
CA GLU A 144 2.81 -15.50 -3.30
C GLU A 144 3.46 -14.11 -3.45
N LYS A 145 2.81 -13.20 -4.18
CA LYS A 145 3.24 -11.79 -4.28
C LYS A 145 2.79 -11.01 -3.06
#